data_AF-G5AE52-F1
#
_entry.id   AF-G5AE52-F1
#
_cell.length_a   1.000
_cell.length_b   1.000
_cell.length_c   1.000
_cell.angle_alpha   90.00
_cell.angle_beta   90.00
_cell.angle_gamma   90.00
#
_symmetry.space_group_name_H-M   'P 1'
#
loop_
_entity.id
_entity.type
_entity.pdbx_description
1 polymer ?
#
loop_
_entity_poly.entity_id
_entity_poly.type
_entity_poly.pdbx_seq_one_letter_code
_entity_poly.pdbx_strand_id
1 'polypeptide(L)'
;FGAASGLRLNIDKTVAMALHEDGLSPPLDWRWRIQLLDPSARCRYLGMQIGSKDQKAATWHLRTRLRLASHKTLSVEQRAQVVAAVVIPNLLFIGRHAWPTTA
;
A
#
# COMPACT_ATOMS: atom_id res chain seq x y z
N PHE A 1 -6.90 21.53 13.38
CA PHE A 1 -7.90 20.97 12.45
C PHE A 1 -8.86 20.00 13.14
N GLY A 2 -8.41 18.86 13.70
CA GLY A 2 -9.33 17.87 14.32
C GLY A 2 -10.28 18.43 15.39
N ALA A 3 -9.76 19.23 16.33
CA ALA A 3 -10.60 19.89 17.35
C ALA A 3 -11.57 20.93 16.75
N ALA A 4 -11.20 21.58 15.65
CA ALA A 4 -12.02 22.58 14.97
C ALA A 4 -13.07 21.96 14.03
N SER A 5 -12.83 20.75 13.51
CA SER A 5 -13.74 20.03 12.62
C SER A 5 -14.56 18.94 13.32
N GLY A 6 -14.33 18.68 14.60
CA GLY A 6 -14.94 17.57 15.34
C GLY A 6 -14.43 16.18 14.95
N LEU A 7 -13.44 16.09 14.05
CA LEU A 7 -12.87 14.82 13.60
C LEU A 7 -11.88 14.26 14.62
N ARG A 8 -11.96 12.95 14.84
CA ARG A 8 -11.04 12.19 15.71
C ARG A 8 -10.12 11.30 14.88
N LEU A 9 -8.89 11.15 15.34
CA LEU A 9 -7.92 10.26 14.71
C LEU A 9 -8.12 8.83 15.19
N ASN A 10 -8.18 7.88 14.26
CA ASN A 10 -8.10 6.47 14.61
C ASN A 10 -6.64 6.11 14.81
N ILE A 11 -6.22 6.00 16.07
CA ILE A 11 -4.82 5.76 16.45
C ILE A 11 -4.32 4.42 15.88
N ASP A 12 -5.13 3.38 15.90
CA ASP A 12 -4.73 2.03 15.47
C ASP A 12 -4.54 1.92 13.95
N LYS A 13 -5.13 2.83 13.18
CA LYS A 13 -4.98 2.90 11.71
C LYS A 13 -4.09 4.04 11.24
N THR A 14 -3.53 4.82 12.16
CA THR A 14 -2.68 5.96 11.82
C THR A 14 -1.24 5.68 12.22
N VAL A 15 -0.35 5.84 11.25
CA VAL A 15 1.10 5.76 11.45
C VAL A 15 1.72 7.04 10.92
N ALA A 16 2.73 7.56 11.61
CA ALA A 16 3.59 8.62 11.09
C ALA A 16 4.75 7.99 10.33
N MET A 17 5.15 8.59 9.22
CA MET A 17 6.30 8.14 8.43
C MET A 17 7.23 9.33 8.22
N ALA A 18 8.52 9.12 8.43
CA ALA A 18 9.52 10.11 8.08
C ALA A 18 9.63 10.22 6.55
N LEU A 19 9.69 11.45 6.05
CA LEU A 19 9.86 11.71 4.62
C LEU A 19 11.30 11.45 4.16
N HIS A 20 12.27 11.53 5.08
CA HIS A 20 13.66 11.18 4.82
C HIS A 20 13.87 9.66 4.97
N GLU A 21 14.68 9.07 4.10
CA GLU A 21 14.92 7.62 4.04
C GLU A 21 15.60 7.05 5.30
N ASP A 22 16.40 7.88 5.97
CA ASP A 22 17.09 7.53 7.22
C ASP A 22 16.25 7.80 8.48
N GLY A 23 14.99 8.24 8.32
CA GLY A 23 14.11 8.52 9.44
C GLY A 23 14.20 9.97 9.95
N LEU A 24 13.89 10.16 11.23
CA LEU A 24 13.91 11.47 11.87
C LEU A 24 15.34 11.86 12.26
N SER A 25 15.72 13.11 12.00
CA SER A 25 17.00 13.65 12.45
C SER A 25 17.01 13.83 13.99
N PRO A 26 18.04 13.34 14.70
CA PRO A 26 18.25 13.69 16.10
C PRO A 26 18.45 15.20 16.27
N PRO A 27 18.06 15.81 17.41
CA PRO A 27 17.53 15.21 18.63
C PRO A 27 15.99 15.28 18.72
N LEU A 28 15.26 14.73 17.75
CA LEU A 28 13.80 14.74 17.80
C LEU A 28 13.25 13.61 18.68
N ASP A 29 12.67 13.97 19.82
CA ASP A 29 11.95 13.04 20.72
C ASP A 29 10.48 12.88 20.26
N TRP A 30 10.12 11.68 19.81
CA TRP A 30 8.78 11.37 19.30
C TRP A 30 7.78 11.11 20.44
N ARG A 31 6.95 12.11 20.76
CA ARG A 31 5.99 12.04 21.88
C ARG A 31 4.53 11.81 21.49
N TRP A 32 4.28 11.53 20.22
CA TRP A 32 2.90 11.36 19.73
C TRP A 32 2.39 9.95 20.04
N ARG A 33 1.08 9.85 20.27
CA ARG A 33 0.41 8.55 20.53
C ARG A 33 0.34 7.64 19.31
N ILE A 34 0.51 8.20 18.12
CA ILE A 34 0.56 7.42 16.88
C ILE A 34 1.94 6.79 16.72
N GLN A 35 1.96 5.57 16.21
CA GLN A 35 3.17 4.84 15.94
C GLN A 35 4.02 5.57 14.89
N LEU A 36 5.31 5.70 15.15
CA LEU A 36 6.28 6.07 14.12
C LEU A 36 6.66 4.81 13.34
N LEU A 37 6.53 4.86 12.01
CA LEU A 37 6.94 3.78 11.13
C LEU A 37 8.47 3.70 11.13
N ASP A 38 9.00 2.52 11.43
CA ASP A 38 10.42 2.24 11.30
C ASP A 38 10.88 2.43 9.85
N PRO A 39 12.07 3.00 9.57
CA PRO A 39 12.54 3.24 8.20
C PRO A 39 12.63 1.98 7.32
N SER A 40 12.75 0.78 7.92
CA SER A 40 12.74 -0.51 7.24
C SER A 40 11.34 -1.15 7.13
N ALA A 41 10.35 -0.62 7.86
CA ALA A 41 8.99 -1.11 7.87
C ALA A 41 8.14 -0.51 6.74
N ARG A 42 6.96 -1.10 6.53
CA ARG A 42 6.01 -0.69 5.50
C ARG A 42 4.61 -0.57 6.07
N CYS A 43 3.84 0.35 5.52
CA CYS A 43 2.41 0.49 5.78
C CYS A 43 1.61 0.47 4.48
N ARG A 44 0.28 0.36 4.59
CA ARG A 44 -0.61 0.38 3.43
C ARG A 44 -1.28 1.72 3.30
N TYR A 45 -1.10 2.35 2.14
CA TYR A 45 -1.83 3.56 1.76
C TYR A 45 -2.49 3.34 0.41
N LEU A 46 -3.82 3.46 0.37
CA LEU A 46 -4.64 3.24 -0.84
C LEU A 46 -4.35 1.91 -1.56
N GLY A 47 -4.04 0.86 -0.79
CA GLY A 47 -3.73 -0.48 -1.31
C GLY A 47 -2.28 -0.67 -1.78
N MET A 48 -1.47 0.39 -1.80
CA MET A 48 -0.04 0.34 -2.10
C MET A 48 0.76 0.17 -0.81
N GLN A 49 1.89 -0.55 -0.89
CA GLN A 49 2.87 -0.61 0.19
C GLN A 49 3.74 0.64 0.12
N ILE A 50 3.79 1.41 1.20
CA ILE A 50 4.56 2.64 1.32
C ILE A 50 5.53 2.50 2.50
N GLY A 51 6.73 3.04 2.36
CA GLY A 51 7.75 3.14 3.40
C GLY A 51 8.72 4.27 3.05
N SER A 52 9.67 4.54 3.95
CA SER A 52 10.65 5.63 3.76
C SER A 52 11.70 5.32 2.68
N LYS A 53 11.86 4.06 2.28
CA LYS A 53 12.79 3.63 1.21
C LYS A 53 12.02 3.22 -0.05
N ASP A 54 12.57 3.54 -1.20
CA ASP A 54 12.01 3.12 -2.50
C ASP A 54 12.14 1.60 -2.64
N GLN A 55 11.02 0.91 -2.64
CA GLN A 55 10.95 -0.53 -2.83
C GLN A 55 9.83 -0.87 -3.80
N LYS A 56 10.21 -1.51 -4.91
CA LYS A 56 9.32 -2.06 -5.93
C LYS A 56 8.16 -2.82 -5.26
N ALA A 57 6.98 -2.21 -5.31
CA ALA A 57 5.85 -2.56 -4.47
C ALA A 57 5.37 -4.00 -4.68
N ALA A 58 5.51 -4.84 -3.65
CA ALA A 58 4.86 -6.14 -3.61
C ALA A 58 3.36 -5.95 -3.33
N THR A 59 2.52 -6.05 -4.37
CA THR A 59 1.06 -6.06 -4.21
C THR A 59 0.61 -7.45 -3.73
N TRP A 60 0.69 -7.68 -2.42
CA TRP A 60 0.42 -8.97 -1.76
C TRP A 60 -0.98 -9.56 -2.09
N HIS A 61 -1.97 -8.73 -2.41
CA HIS A 61 -3.35 -9.21 -2.60
C HIS A 61 -3.65 -9.81 -3.97
N LEU A 62 -2.89 -9.46 -5.01
CA LEU A 62 -3.17 -9.95 -6.37
C LEU A 62 -2.95 -11.47 -6.44
N ARG A 63 -1.89 -11.98 -5.82
CA ARG A 63 -1.57 -13.42 -5.81
C ARG A 63 -2.67 -14.25 -5.18
N THR A 64 -3.19 -13.83 -4.02
CA THR A 64 -4.28 -14.55 -3.34
C THR A 64 -5.59 -14.48 -4.13
N ARG A 65 -5.92 -13.32 -4.71
CA ARG A 65 -7.11 -13.16 -5.56
C ARG A 65 -7.03 -14.01 -6.83
N LEU A 66 -5.86 -14.04 -7.48
CA LEU A 66 -5.60 -14.91 -8.63
C LEU A 66 -5.74 -16.38 -8.24
N ARG A 67 -5.13 -16.80 -7.13
CA ARG A 67 -5.24 -18.18 -6.64
C ARG A 67 -6.70 -18.59 -6.39
N LEU A 68 -7.47 -17.74 -5.70
CA LEU A 68 -8.89 -17.98 -5.47
C LEU A 68 -9.69 -18.05 -6.78
N ALA A 69 -9.41 -17.14 -7.72
CA ALA A 69 -10.08 -17.16 -9.00
C ALA A 69 -9.77 -18.43 -9.80
N SER A 70 -8.49 -18.84 -9.87
CA SER A 70 -8.08 -20.08 -10.54
C SER A 70 -8.79 -21.32 -9.99
N HIS A 71 -9.08 -21.36 -8.69
CA HIS A 71 -9.85 -22.46 -8.08
C HIS A 71 -11.36 -22.39 -8.35
N LYS A 72 -11.92 -21.21 -8.66
CA LYS A 72 -13.36 -21.01 -8.87
C LYS A 72 -13.79 -21.05 -10.34
N THR A 73 -12.86 -20.78 -11.25
CA THR A 73 -13.12 -20.78 -12.70
C THR A 73 -12.77 -22.12 -13.31
N LEU A 74 -13.72 -22.74 -13.99
CA LEU A 74 -13.55 -24.08 -14.58
C LEU A 74 -13.15 -24.00 -16.07
N SER A 75 -13.51 -22.92 -16.77
CA SER A 75 -13.17 -22.73 -18.19
C SER A 75 -12.12 -21.64 -18.42
N VAL A 76 -11.49 -21.69 -19.59
CA VAL A 76 -10.59 -20.63 -20.08
C VAL A 76 -11.32 -19.30 -20.20
N GLU A 77 -12.56 -19.32 -20.70
CA GLU A 77 -13.38 -18.12 -20.89
C GLU A 77 -13.64 -17.38 -19.57
N GLN A 78 -13.99 -18.12 -18.51
CA GLN A 78 -14.19 -17.56 -17.17
C GLN A 78 -12.90 -16.95 -16.62
N ARG A 79 -11.74 -17.59 -16.86
CA ARG A 79 -10.44 -17.04 -16.48
C ARG A 79 -10.13 -15.75 -17.23
N ALA A 80 -10.40 -15.70 -18.54
CA ALA A 80 -10.21 -14.50 -19.34
C ALA A 80 -11.08 -13.33 -18.83
N GLN A 81 -12.34 -13.59 -18.48
CA GLN A 81 -13.22 -12.59 -17.87
C GLN A 81 -12.70 -12.08 -16.52
N VAL A 82 -12.21 -12.97 -15.66
CA VAL A 82 -11.60 -12.55 -14.39
C VAL A 82 -10.35 -11.69 -14.62
N VAL A 83 -9.49 -12.08 -15.56
CA VAL A 83 -8.29 -11.30 -15.88
C VAL A 83 -8.70 -9.90 -16.34
N ALA A 84 -9.67 -9.80 -17.25
CA ALA A 84 -10.17 -8.52 -17.74
C ALA A 84 -10.78 -7.64 -16.62
N ALA A 85 -11.57 -8.23 -15.71
CA ALA A 85 -12.27 -7.48 -14.68
C ALA A 85 -11.42 -7.16 -13.44
N VAL A 86 -10.42 -7.98 -13.12
CA VAL A 86 -9.67 -7.87 -11.86
C VAL A 86 -8.20 -7.57 -12.09
N VAL A 87 -7.53 -8.28 -13.00
CA VAL A 87 -6.08 -8.18 -13.14
C VAL A 87 -5.70 -6.93 -13.91
N ILE A 88 -6.34 -6.68 -15.06
CA ILE A 88 -6.03 -5.52 -15.91
C ILE A 88 -6.22 -4.19 -15.15
N PRO A 89 -7.34 -3.93 -14.46
CA PRO A 89 -7.51 -2.66 -13.74
C PRO A 89 -6.50 -2.49 -12.60
N ASN A 90 -6.12 -3.57 -11.91
CA ASN A 90 -5.08 -3.49 -10.87
C ASN A 90 -3.71 -3.18 -11.47
N LEU A 91 -3.34 -3.81 -12.59
CA LEU A 91 -2.08 -3.51 -13.29
C LEU A 91 -2.06 -2.08 -13.82
N LEU A 92 -3.17 -1.59 -14.39
CA LEU A 92 -3.30 -0.21 -14.86
C LEU A 92 -3.19 0.80 -13.71
N PHE A 93 -3.84 0.53 -12.57
CA PHE A 93 -3.74 1.36 -11.38
C PHE A 93 -2.30 1.42 -10.88
N ILE A 94 -1.63 0.26 -10.73
CA ILE A 94 -0.23 0.21 -10.30
C ILE A 94 0.66 0.93 -11.32
N GLY A 95 0.51 0.65 -12.61
CA GLY A 95 1.31 1.29 -13.68
C GLY A 95 1.17 2.80 -13.68
N ARG A 96 0.00 3.35 -13.38
CA ARG A 96 -0.19 4.81 -13.25
C ARG A 96 0.57 5.42 -12.07
N HIS A 97 0.73 4.68 -10.98
CA HIS A 97 1.28 5.20 -9.71
C HIS A 97 2.73 4.79 -9.44
N ALA A 98 3.20 3.72 -10.06
CA ALA A 98 4.51 3.13 -9.86
C ALA A 98 4.99 2.48 -11.17
N TRP A 99 4.96 3.27 -12.26
CA TRP A 99 5.52 2.82 -13.53
C TRP A 99 6.99 2.46 -13.34
N PRO A 100 7.44 1.25 -13.68
CA PRO A 100 8.86 0.92 -13.61
C PRO A 100 9.61 1.81 -14.59
N THR A 101 10.38 2.77 -14.08
CA THR A 101 11.06 3.80 -14.87
C THR A 101 12.44 3.37 -15.38
N THR A 102 12.81 2.09 -15.27
CA THR A 102 14.07 1.59 -15.84
C THR A 102 13.98 0.13 -16.30
N ALA A 103 14.52 -0.07 -17.51
CA ALA A 103 14.83 -1.34 -18.17
C ALA A 103 16.01 -2.08 -17.50
#